data_AF-A0A1W9T4G3-F1
#
_entry.id   AF-A0A1W9T4G3-F1
#
_cell.length_a   1.000
_cell.length_b   1.000
_cell.length_c   1.000
_cell.angle_alpha   90.00
_cell.angle_beta   90.00
_cell.angle_gamma   90.00
#
_symmetry.space_group_name_H-M   'P 1'
#
loop_
_entity.id
_entity.type
_entity.pdbx_description
1 polymer ?
#
loop_
_entity_poly.entity_id
_entity_poly.type
_entity_poly.pdbx_seq_one_letter_code
_entity_poly.pdbx_strand_id
1 'polypeptide(L)'
;MNILGKVKRDGLIFDGATGSMLISKGLAIGETPELWNLKHPDILLDIHRSYYDAGAGVAAVGANCSIGSDTMVALAAEIRKSVDIPIIIQPNAGMPEKFS
;
A
#
# COMPACT_ATOMS: atom_id res chain seq x y z
N MET A 1 -0.58 -23.40 6.45
CA MET A 1 -1.31 -22.67 7.52
C MET A 1 -2.00 -21.49 6.88
N ASN A 2 -3.29 -21.25 7.15
CA ASN A 2 -4.00 -20.08 6.60
C ASN A 2 -3.63 -18.79 7.38
N ILE A 3 -4.04 -17.63 6.88
CA ILE A 3 -3.69 -16.34 7.50
C ILE A 3 -4.16 -16.24 8.96
N LEU A 4 -5.34 -16.77 9.27
CA LEU A 4 -5.86 -16.81 10.64
C LEU A 4 -4.99 -17.67 11.56
N GLY A 5 -4.48 -18.80 11.09
CA GLY A 5 -3.55 -19.63 11.82
C GLY A 5 -2.21 -18.94 12.06
N LYS A 6 -1.70 -18.20 11.07
CA LYS A 6 -0.45 -17.43 11.21
C LYS A 6 -0.59 -16.31 12.22
N VAL A 7 -1.66 -15.53 12.15
CA VAL A 7 -1.96 -14.45 13.11
C VAL A 7 -2.07 -14.99 14.53
N LYS A 8 -2.77 -16.12 14.74
CA LYS A 8 -2.92 -16.74 16.07
C LYS A 8 -1.61 -17.26 16.66
N ARG A 9 -0.69 -17.75 15.82
CA ARG A 9 0.57 -18.36 16.25
C ARG A 9 1.69 -17.33 16.45
N ASP A 10 1.86 -16.45 15.48
CA ASP A 10 3.06 -15.61 15.35
C ASP A 10 2.74 -14.11 15.47
N GLY A 11 1.46 -13.72 15.46
CA GLY A 11 1.07 -12.36 15.13
C GLY A 11 1.35 -12.03 13.65
N LEU A 12 0.98 -10.82 13.24
CA LEU A 12 1.20 -10.34 11.87
C LEU A 12 1.52 -8.85 11.90
N ILE A 13 2.68 -8.50 11.37
CA ILE A 13 3.14 -7.11 11.26
C ILE A 13 2.78 -6.63 9.85
N PHE A 14 1.97 -5.58 9.81
CA PHE A 14 1.68 -4.83 8.58
C PHE A 14 2.79 -3.82 8.34
N ASP A 15 2.94 -3.37 7.10
CA ASP A 15 3.83 -2.25 6.81
C ASP A 15 3.29 -0.92 7.36
N GLY A 16 4.04 0.14 7.09
CA GLY A 16 3.82 1.47 7.68
C GLY A 16 3.19 2.48 6.72
N ALA A 17 3.51 3.75 6.95
CA ALA A 17 2.95 4.88 6.19
C ALA A 17 3.50 4.97 4.75
N THR A 18 2.99 4.14 3.84
CA THR A 18 3.37 4.12 2.41
C THR A 18 3.27 5.51 1.75
N GLY A 19 2.25 6.31 2.06
CA GLY A 19 2.12 7.67 1.54
C GLY A 19 3.29 8.60 1.93
N SER A 20 3.79 8.50 3.15
CA SER A 20 4.97 9.27 3.59
C SER A 20 6.24 8.83 2.87
N MET A 21 6.36 7.54 2.58
CA MET A 21 7.48 7.00 1.80
C MET A 21 7.42 7.44 0.33
N LEU A 22 6.22 7.54 -0.26
CA LEU A 22 6.08 8.09 -1.62
C LEU A 22 6.51 9.56 -1.67
N ILE A 23 6.09 10.37 -0.69
CA ILE A 23 6.50 11.79 -0.59
C ILE A 23 8.02 11.90 -0.44
N SER A 24 8.65 11.06 0.39
CA SER A 24 10.12 11.09 0.56
C SER A 24 10.88 10.66 -0.69
N LYS A 25 10.24 9.88 -1.57
CA LYS A 25 10.78 9.44 -2.87
C LYS A 25 10.41 10.38 -4.03
N GLY A 26 9.73 11.49 -3.77
CA GLY A 26 9.50 12.56 -4.75
C GLY A 26 8.06 12.75 -5.21
N LEU A 27 7.07 12.06 -4.63
CA LEU A 27 5.66 12.36 -4.87
C LEU A 27 5.34 13.78 -4.40
N ALA A 28 4.87 14.62 -5.32
CA ALA A 28 4.54 16.01 -5.01
C ALA A 28 3.19 16.14 -4.27
N ILE A 29 3.05 17.20 -3.48
CA ILE A 29 1.77 17.54 -2.85
C ILE A 29 0.75 17.83 -3.95
N GLY A 30 -0.38 17.14 -3.91
CA GLY A 30 -1.46 17.27 -4.89
C GLY A 30 -1.34 16.36 -6.11
N GLU A 31 -0.26 15.60 -6.25
CA GLU A 31 -0.16 14.54 -7.24
C GLU A 31 -0.93 13.29 -6.79
N THR A 32 -1.50 12.55 -7.76
CA THR A 32 -2.24 11.31 -7.54
C THR A 32 -1.27 10.14 -7.33
N PRO A 33 -1.12 9.60 -6.11
CA PRO A 33 -0.21 8.53 -5.76
C PRO A 33 -0.41 7.28 -6.60
N GLU A 34 -1.62 6.99 -7.07
CA GLU A 34 -1.88 5.76 -7.81
C GLU A 34 -1.42 5.85 -9.25
N LEU A 35 -1.65 6.99 -9.88
CA LEU A 35 -1.05 7.25 -11.18
C LEU A 35 0.48 7.31 -11.07
N TRP A 36 0.99 7.88 -9.98
CA TRP A 36 2.43 7.91 -9.71
C TRP A 36 3.00 6.50 -9.51
N ASN A 37 2.32 5.65 -8.73
CA ASN A 37 2.68 4.25 -8.51
C ASN A 37 2.73 3.47 -9.83
N LEU A 38 1.77 3.70 -10.74
CA LEU A 38 1.76 3.07 -12.06
C LEU A 38 2.92 3.56 -12.96
N LYS A 39 3.35 4.82 -12.79
CA LYS A 39 4.50 5.39 -13.52
C LYS A 39 5.85 5.00 -12.91
N HIS A 40 5.88 4.72 -11.60
CA HIS A 40 7.07 4.43 -10.82
C HIS A 40 6.92 3.12 -10.01
N PRO A 41 6.62 1.98 -10.68
CA PRO A 41 6.37 0.71 -9.99
C PRO A 41 7.63 0.17 -9.29
N ASP A 42 8.81 0.54 -9.78
CA ASP A 42 10.10 0.22 -9.18
C ASP A 42 10.28 0.87 -7.80
N ILE A 43 9.88 2.14 -7.67
CA ILE A 43 9.97 2.85 -6.38
C ILE A 43 8.98 2.27 -5.38
N LEU A 44 7.76 1.95 -5.82
CA LEU A 44 6.78 1.31 -4.95
C LEU A 44 7.29 -0.05 -4.45
N LEU A 45 7.91 -0.83 -5.32
CA LEU A 45 8.52 -2.11 -4.95
C LEU A 45 9.66 -1.93 -3.93
N ASP A 46 10.51 -0.92 -4.10
CA ASP A 46 11.60 -0.59 -3.16
C ASP A 46 11.04 -0.26 -1.76
N ILE A 47 9.95 0.52 -1.69
CA ILE A 47 9.28 0.84 -0.43
C ILE A 47 8.77 -0.44 0.25
N HIS A 48 8.06 -1.31 -0.46
CA HIS A 48 7.55 -2.55 0.15
C HIS A 48 8.66 -3.53 0.54
N ARG A 49 9.75 -3.60 -0.24
CA ARG A 49 10.94 -4.36 0.14
C ARG A 49 11.54 -3.86 1.45
N SER A 50 11.63 -2.55 1.63
CA SER A 50 12.15 -1.97 2.88
C SER A 50 11.31 -2.37 4.11
N TYR A 51 9.99 -2.45 3.97
CA TYR A 51 9.12 -2.93 5.04
C TYR A 51 9.26 -4.43 5.29
N TYR A 52 9.38 -5.22 4.22
CA TYR A 52 9.62 -6.65 4.32
C TYR A 52 10.93 -6.97 5.06
N ASP A 53 12.01 -6.30 4.68
CA ASP A 53 13.34 -6.45 5.29
C ASP A 53 13.32 -6.00 6.77
N ALA A 54 12.45 -5.05 7.13
CA ALA A 54 12.20 -4.64 8.51
C ALA A 54 11.32 -5.62 9.32
N GLY A 55 10.87 -6.73 8.70
CA GLY A 55 10.09 -7.78 9.35
C GLY A 55 8.58 -7.69 9.13
N ALA A 56 8.09 -6.81 8.24
CA ALA A 56 6.68 -6.81 7.87
C ALA A 56 6.32 -8.11 7.14
N GLY A 57 5.29 -8.79 7.65
CA GLY A 57 4.77 -10.02 7.06
C GLY A 57 3.68 -9.76 6.01
N VAL A 58 3.22 -8.51 5.89
CA VAL A 58 2.18 -8.04 4.97
C VAL A 58 2.50 -6.63 4.49
N ALA A 59 2.27 -6.38 3.21
CA ALA A 59 2.36 -5.05 2.61
C ALA A 59 0.97 -4.41 2.49
N ALA A 60 0.81 -3.18 2.96
CA ALA A 60 -0.30 -2.27 2.76
C ALA A 60 0.03 -1.21 1.71
N VAL A 61 -0.77 -1.22 0.67
CA VAL A 61 -0.68 -0.22 -0.38
C VAL A 61 -1.67 0.88 -0.04
N GLY A 62 -1.15 2.01 0.45
CA GLY A 62 -1.92 3.21 0.71
C GLY A 62 -2.20 3.95 -0.59
N ALA A 63 -3.46 4.22 -0.87
CA ALA A 63 -3.93 4.92 -2.05
C ALA A 63 -4.95 5.99 -1.59
N ASN A 64 -4.88 7.17 -2.19
CA ASN A 64 -5.63 8.32 -1.74
C ASN A 64 -7.02 8.42 -2.41
N CYS A 65 -7.81 9.40 -1.97
CA CYS A 65 -9.27 9.49 -2.17
C CYS A 65 -9.74 9.74 -3.62
N SER A 66 -8.86 9.64 -4.61
CA SER A 66 -9.11 10.07 -5.99
C SER A 66 -9.76 8.99 -6.85
N ILE A 67 -9.67 7.73 -6.44
CA ILE A 67 -10.04 6.57 -7.26
C ILE A 67 -11.00 5.62 -6.53
N GLY A 68 -11.89 4.98 -7.31
CA GLY A 68 -12.82 3.96 -6.82
C GLY A 68 -12.14 2.62 -6.54
N SER A 69 -12.87 1.71 -5.89
CA SER A 69 -12.42 0.36 -5.52
C SER A 69 -11.87 -0.45 -6.70
N ASP A 70 -12.38 -0.23 -7.91
CA ASP A 70 -12.02 -1.03 -9.09
C ASP A 70 -10.57 -0.79 -9.52
N THR A 71 -10.12 0.46 -9.47
CA THR A 71 -8.72 0.82 -9.75
C THR A 71 -7.78 0.26 -8.69
N MET A 72 -8.23 0.17 -7.43
CA MET A 72 -7.45 -0.44 -6.34
C MET A 72 -7.21 -1.93 -6.60
N VAL A 73 -8.18 -2.65 -7.15
CA VAL A 73 -8.04 -4.08 -7.49
C VAL A 73 -7.00 -4.28 -8.59
N ALA A 74 -6.99 -3.41 -9.62
CA ALA A 74 -5.99 -3.47 -10.68
C ALA A 74 -4.56 -3.22 -10.13
N LEU A 75 -4.41 -2.23 -9.25
CA LEU A 75 -3.13 -1.96 -8.58
C LEU A 75 -2.68 -3.16 -7.73
N ALA A 76 -3.60 -3.78 -6.98
CA ALA A 76 -3.34 -5.00 -6.21
C ALA A 76 -2.74 -6.11 -7.08
N ALA A 77 -3.33 -6.31 -8.26
CA ALA A 77 -2.92 -7.36 -9.19
C ALA A 77 -1.50 -7.11 -9.73
N GLU A 78 -1.16 -5.86 -10.04
CA GLU A 78 0.20 -5.51 -10.49
C GLU A 78 1.24 -5.71 -9.38
N ILE A 79 0.93 -5.30 -8.15
CA ILE A 79 1.85 -5.48 -7.01
C ILE A 79 2.05 -6.97 -6.71
N ARG A 80 0.99 -7.78 -6.82
CA ARG A 80 1.07 -9.23 -6.61
C ARG A 80 2.02 -9.94 -7.57
N LYS A 81 2.25 -9.40 -8.77
CA LYS A 81 3.25 -9.95 -9.71
C LYS A 81 4.69 -9.79 -9.21
N SER A 82 4.92 -8.89 -8.25
CA SER A 82 6.26 -8.50 -7.79
C SER A 82 6.58 -8.94 -6.36
N VAL A 83 5.59 -9.43 -5.60
CA VAL A 83 5.76 -9.85 -4.20
C VAL A 83 4.98 -11.13 -3.89
N ASP A 84 5.53 -11.98 -3.01
CA ASP A 84 4.91 -13.24 -2.55
C ASP A 84 4.29 -13.18 -1.15
N ILE A 85 4.31 -11.99 -0.54
CA ILE A 85 3.65 -11.73 0.74
C ILE A 85 2.17 -11.41 0.55
N PRO A 86 1.31 -11.68 1.55
CA PRO A 86 -0.05 -11.17 1.54
C PRO A 86 -0.06 -9.63 1.41
N ILE A 87 -1.03 -9.12 0.64
CA ILE A 87 -1.23 -7.69 0.41
C ILE A 87 -2.54 -7.28 1.07
N ILE A 88 -2.52 -6.20 1.85
CA ILE A 88 -3.71 -5.50 2.33
C ILE A 88 -3.83 -4.19 1.57
N ILE A 89 -5.05 -3.75 1.28
CA ILE A 89 -5.28 -2.43 0.66
C ILE A 89 -6.24 -1.69 1.57
N GLN A 90 -5.82 -0.50 2.01
CA GLN A 90 -6.65 0.39 2.80
C GLN A 90 -6.96 1.64 1.98
N PRO A 91 -8.06 1.63 1.21
CA PRO A 91 -8.54 2.86 0.61
C PRO A 91 -8.96 3.82 1.73
N ASN A 92 -8.63 5.11 1.59
CA ASN A 92 -9.16 6.12 2.50
C ASN A 92 -10.66 6.35 2.24
N ALA A 93 -11.45 6.67 3.27
CA ALA A 93 -12.92 6.79 3.21
C ALA A 93 -13.43 8.04 2.46
N GLY A 94 -12.61 8.69 1.66
CA GLY A 94 -12.86 10.01 1.09
C GLY A 94 -12.17 11.14 1.89
N MET A 95 -12.28 12.37 1.40
CA MET A 95 -11.87 13.54 2.18
C MET A 95 -12.85 13.70 3.36
N PRO A 96 -12.38 13.93 4.60
CA PRO A 96 -13.29 14.25 5.69
C PRO A 96 -14.14 15.46 5.30
N GLU A 97 -15.46 15.33 5.36
CA GLU A 97 -16.34 16.47 5.19
C GLU A 97 -15.94 17.52 6.22
N LYS A 98 -15.61 18.73 5.76
CA LYS A 98 -15.49 19.86 6.68
C LYS A 98 -16.88 20.06 7.27
N PHE A 99 -17.04 19.79 8.57
CA PHE A 99 -18.18 20.29 9.31
C PHE A 99 -18.13 21.83 9.21
N SER A 100 -18.91 22.39 8.29
CA SER A 100 -19.18 23.82 8.17
C SER A 100 -20.38 24.20 9.00
#